data_AF-A0A7C3QEY4-F1
#
_entry.id   AF-A0A7C3QEY4-F1
#
_cell.length_a   1.000
_cell.length_b   1.000
_cell.length_c   1.000
_cell.angle_alpha   90.00
_cell.angle_beta   90.00
_cell.angle_gamma   90.00
#
_symmetry.space_group_name_H-M   'P 1'
#
loop_
_entity.id
_entity.type
_entity.pdbx_description
1 polymer ?
#
loop_
_entity_poly.entity_id
_entity_poly.type
_entity_poly.pdbx_seq_one_letter_code
_entity_poly.pdbx_strand_id
1 'polypeptide(L)'
;HPYTKGLLESLPQLAAQKNERLTPIPGNPPDQTREPDHCAFAPRCRYAIDRCWTEIPPLEAIAPVHLSACWRSEEIRKGIATETMKIEEIAA
;
A
#
# COMPACT_ATOMS: atom_id res chain seq x y z
N HIS A 1 -6.63 -2.56 0.37
CA HIS A 1 -5.23 -2.96 0.62
C HIS A 1 -4.25 -1.99 -0.06
N PRO A 2 -3.11 -1.60 0.56
CA PRO A 2 -2.09 -0.73 -0.02
C PRO A 2 -1.58 -1.14 -1.42
N TYR A 3 -1.38 -2.43 -1.65
CA TYR A 3 -1.01 -2.96 -2.96
C TYR A 3 -2.04 -2.61 -4.06
N THR A 4 -3.32 -2.91 -3.83
CA THR A 4 -4.40 -2.57 -4.78
C THR A 4 -4.46 -1.06 -5.03
N LYS A 5 -4.30 -0.23 -3.98
CA LYS A 5 -4.26 1.23 -4.12
C LYS A 5 -3.09 1.66 -5.02
N GLY A 6 -1.89 1.16 -4.77
CA GLY A 6 -0.71 1.46 -5.58
C GLY A 6 -0.84 0.99 -7.03
N LEU A 7 -1.50 -0.15 -7.27
CA LEU A 7 -1.78 -0.64 -8.64
C LEU A 7 -2.69 0.33 -9.39
N LEU A 8 -3.78 0.78 -8.76
CA LEU A 8 -4.69 1.77 -9.35
C LEU A 8 -3.98 3.10 -9.61
N GLU A 9 -3.10 3.53 -8.70
CA GLU A 9 -2.26 4.73 -8.85
C GLU A 9 -1.20 4.60 -9.96
N SER A 10 -0.81 3.37 -10.31
CA SER A 10 0.15 3.08 -11.38
C SER A 10 -0.50 3.07 -12.78
N LEU A 11 -1.84 3.16 -12.86
CA LEU A 11 -2.55 3.15 -14.14
C LEU A 11 -2.57 4.56 -14.76
N PRO A 12 -2.49 4.66 -16.11
CA PRO A 12 -2.71 5.93 -16.79
C PRO A 12 -4.15 6.41 -16.57
N GLN A 13 -4.31 7.67 -16.19
CA GLN A 13 -5.64 8.27 -16.09
C GLN A 13 -6.11 8.76 -17.47
N LEU A 14 -7.39 8.57 -17.77
CA LEU A 14 -7.96 8.97 -19.07
C LEU A 14 -7.88 10.48 -19.32
N ALA A 15 -7.93 11.28 -18.25
CA ALA A 15 -7.85 12.74 -18.29
C ALA A 15 -6.42 13.28 -18.05
N ALA A 16 -5.42 12.40 -17.90
CA ALA A 16 -4.04 12.82 -17.70
C ALA A 16 -3.50 13.58 -18.91
N GLN A 17 -2.64 14.57 -18.66
CA GLN A 17 -1.95 15.26 -19.74
C GLN A 17 -0.98 14.31 -20.45
N LYS A 18 -0.69 14.57 -21.74
CA LYS A 18 0.37 13.84 -22.44
C LYS A 18 1.67 13.98 -21.67
N ASN A 19 2.33 12.85 -21.40
CA ASN A 19 3.59 12.72 -20.67
C ASN A 19 3.53 12.92 -19.14
N GLU A 20 2.35 12.82 -18.51
CA GLU A 20 2.27 12.74 -17.06
C GLU A 20 2.97 11.47 -16.54
N ARG A 21 3.79 11.62 -15.49
CA ARG A 21 4.55 10.49 -14.93
C ARG A 21 3.64 9.61 -14.08
N LEU A 22 3.66 8.30 -14.36
CA LEU A 22 3.00 7.31 -13.52
C LEU A 22 3.72 7.17 -12.18
N THR A 23 2.97 6.86 -11.13
CA THR A 23 3.53 6.56 -9.80
C THR A 23 3.64 5.04 -9.64
N PRO A 24 4.80 4.42 -9.86
CA PRO A 24 4.95 2.99 -9.71
C PRO A 24 4.96 2.58 -8.23
N ILE A 25 4.64 1.31 -7.97
CA ILE A 25 4.94 0.69 -6.68
C ILE A 25 6.45 0.38 -6.63
N PRO A 26 7.22 0.98 -5.72
CA PRO A 26 8.67 0.78 -5.66
C PRO A 26 9.05 -0.67 -5.28
N GLY A 27 10.30 -1.02 -5.57
CA GLY A 27 10.87 -2.33 -5.24
C GLY A 27 10.41 -3.48 -6.14
N ASN A 28 10.93 -4.67 -5.87
CA ASN A 28 10.67 -5.89 -6.65
C ASN A 28 9.65 -6.80 -5.95
N PRO A 29 8.86 -7.59 -6.68
CA PRO A 29 8.03 -8.64 -6.09
C PRO A 29 8.82 -9.57 -5.18
N PRO A 30 8.20 -10.12 -4.11
CA PRO A 30 8.86 -11.10 -3.27
C PRO A 30 9.15 -12.40 -4.05
N ASP A 31 10.09 -13.19 -3.55
CA ASP A 31 10.35 -14.54 -4.05
C ASP A 31 9.11 -15.41 -3.82
N GLN A 32 8.51 -15.91 -4.91
CA GLN A 32 7.28 -16.71 -4.86
C GLN A 32 7.53 -18.16 -4.45
N THR A 33 8.79 -18.60 -4.33
CA THR A 33 9.15 -19.96 -3.92
C THR A 33 9.19 -20.13 -2.40
N ARG A 34 9.14 -19.02 -1.65
CA ARG A 34 9.20 -19.01 -0.19
C ARG A 34 7.86 -18.56 0.38
N GLU A 35 7.39 -19.28 1.39
CA GLU A 35 6.23 -18.84 2.14
C GLU A 35 6.64 -17.66 3.05
N PRO A 36 5.88 -16.55 3.01
CA PRO A 36 6.19 -15.39 3.86
C PRO A 36 5.79 -15.69 5.30
N ASP A 37 6.65 -15.34 6.26
CA ASP A 37 6.39 -15.40 7.71
C ASP A 37 5.75 -14.11 8.27
N HIS A 38 5.62 -13.09 7.41
CA HIS A 38 5.04 -11.79 7.72
C HIS A 38 4.22 -11.28 6.52
N CYS A 39 3.70 -10.05 6.58
CA CYS A 39 3.00 -9.49 5.42
C CYS A 39 3.93 -9.42 4.19
N ALA A 40 3.65 -10.22 3.17
CA ALA A 40 4.45 -10.30 1.94
C ALA A 40 4.63 -8.95 1.20
N PHE A 41 3.76 -7.98 1.47
CA PHE A 41 3.83 -6.64 0.88
C PHE A 41 4.57 -5.62 1.76
N ALA A 42 4.91 -5.93 3.02
CA ALA A 42 5.56 -5.00 3.95
C ALA A 42 6.81 -4.32 3.36
N PRO A 43 7.73 -5.03 2.64
CA PRO A 43 8.92 -4.40 2.08
C PRO A 43 8.67 -3.30 1.04
N ARG A 44 7.47 -3.25 0.46
CA ARG A 44 7.07 -2.29 -0.59
C ARG A 44 5.93 -1.39 -0.14
N CYS A 45 5.41 -1.61 1.06
CA CYS A 45 4.23 -0.92 1.56
C CYS A 45 4.62 0.39 2.24
N ARG A 46 4.27 1.53 1.63
CA ARG A 46 4.42 2.87 2.25
C ARG A 46 3.62 3.09 3.54
N TYR A 47 2.79 2.11 3.92
CA TYR A 47 1.94 2.14 5.10
C TYR A 47 2.30 1.02 6.10
N ALA A 48 3.45 0.35 5.92
CA ALA A 48 3.89 -0.70 6.81
C ALA A 48 4.01 -0.19 8.26
N ILE A 49 3.61 -1.03 9.20
CA ILE A 49 3.80 -0.84 10.64
C ILE A 49 4.62 -2.03 11.17
N ASP A 50 5.13 -1.94 12.39
CA ASP A 50 5.96 -3.00 12.99
C ASP A 50 5.31 -4.38 12.91
N ARG A 51 3.99 -4.45 13.18
CA ARG A 51 3.21 -5.69 13.10
C ARG A 51 3.22 -6.35 11.71
N CYS A 52 3.38 -5.57 10.64
CA CYS A 52 3.49 -6.11 9.28
C CYS A 52 4.76 -6.95 9.06
N TRP A 53 5.80 -6.75 9.89
CA TRP A 53 7.09 -7.43 9.80
C TRP A 53 7.21 -8.64 10.71
N THR A 54 6.23 -8.85 11.60
CA THR A 54 6.22 -9.95 12.57
C THR A 54 5.05 -10.91 12.40
N GLU A 55 3.97 -10.48 11.73
CA GLU A 55 2.74 -11.27 11.58
C GLU A 55 2.12 -11.12 10.19
N ILE A 56 1.41 -12.16 9.76
CA ILE A 56 0.58 -12.16 8.56
C ILE A 56 -0.82 -11.65 8.95
N PRO A 57 -1.36 -10.60 8.29
CA PRO A 57 -2.70 -10.12 8.57
C PRO A 57 -3.76 -11.16 8.15
N PRO A 58 -4.81 -11.39 8.96
CA PRO A 58 -5.91 -12.27 8.58
C PRO A 58 -6.70 -11.68 7.42
N LEU A 59 -7.30 -12.53 6.59
CA LEU A 59 -8.21 -12.11 5.52
C LEU A 59 -9.58 -11.77 6.12
N GLU A 60 -9.92 -10.48 6.14
CA GLU A 60 -11.15 -9.99 6.76
C GLU A 60 -12.05 -9.26 5.77
N ALA A 61 -13.36 -9.28 6.02
CA ALA A 61 -14.33 -8.51 5.26
C ALA A 61 -14.29 -7.02 5.64
N ILE A 62 -14.14 -6.16 4.62
CA ILE A 62 -14.07 -4.69 4.79
C ILE A 62 -15.25 -3.96 4.12
N ALA A 63 -16.04 -4.70 3.34
CA ALA A 63 -17.32 -4.31 2.76
C ALA A 63 -18.05 -5.60 2.32
N PRO A 64 -19.36 -5.56 1.97
CA PRO A 64 -20.15 -6.76 1.69
C PRO A 64 -19.54 -7.74 0.67
N VAL A 65 -18.75 -7.24 -0.29
CA VAL A 65 -18.10 -8.05 -1.33
C VAL A 65 -16.59 -7.82 -1.42
N HIS A 66 -15.98 -7.16 -0.42
CA HIS A 66 -14.55 -6.88 -0.43
C HIS A 66 -13.87 -7.46 0.80
N LEU A 67 -12.82 -8.24 0.56
CA LEU A 67 -11.93 -8.77 1.59
C LEU A 67 -10.57 -8.09 1.50
N SER A 68 -9.87 -7.98 2.63
CA SER A 68 -8.51 -7.46 2.67
C SER A 68 -7.73 -8.07 3.82
N ALA A 69 -6.58 -8.68 3.51
CA ALA A 69 -5.58 -9.07 4.50
C ALA A 69 -4.63 -7.89 4.77
N CYS A 70 -5.02 -6.96 5.64
CA CYS A 70 -4.19 -5.78 5.96
C CYS A 70 -4.52 -5.25 7.36
N TRP A 71 -3.49 -5.06 8.20
CA TRP A 71 -3.63 -4.47 9.53
C TRP A 71 -4.23 -3.06 9.53
N ARG A 72 -4.12 -2.35 8.41
CA ARG A 72 -4.57 -0.97 8.22
C ARG A 72 -5.69 -0.84 7.18
N SER A 73 -6.42 -1.93 6.95
CA SER A 73 -7.44 -1.99 5.91
C SER A 73 -8.47 -0.85 6.03
N GLU A 74 -8.91 -0.55 7.25
CA GLU A 74 -9.89 0.49 7.54
C GLU A 74 -9.36 1.91 7.31
N GLU A 75 -8.13 2.19 7.74
CA GLU A 75 -7.48 3.50 7.52
C GLU A 75 -7.28 3.77 6.03
N ILE A 76 -6.81 2.76 5.29
CA ILE A 76 -6.60 2.84 3.83
C ILE A 76 -7.93 3.05 3.11
N ARG A 77 -9.01 2.38 3.55
CA ARG A 77 -10.36 2.53 2.99
C ARG A 77 -10.92 3.92 3.22
N LYS A 78 -10.71 4.49 4.40
CA LYS A 78 -11.12 5.87 4.76
C LYS A 78 -10.28 6.95 4.08
N GLY A 79 -9.24 6.58 3.33
CA GLY A 79 -8.33 7.54 2.71
C GLY A 79 -7.48 8.31 3.71
N ILE A 80 -7.32 7.81 4.93
CA ILE A 80 -6.48 8.43 5.95
C ILE A 80 -5.03 8.21 5.52
N ALA A 81 -4.42 9.25 4.96
CA ALA A 81 -2.98 9.28 4.78
C ALA A 81 -2.37 9.35 6.18
N THR A 82 -1.77 8.25 6.67
CA THR A 82 -0.84 8.43 7.78
C THR A 82 0.31 9.27 7.28
N GLU A 83 0.40 10.47 7.86
CA GLU A 83 1.49 11.41 7.75
C GLU A 83 2.79 10.73 8.14
N THR A 84 3.55 10.29 7.15
CA THR A 84 5.01 10.22 7.25
C THR A 84 5.62 10.57 5.90
N MET A 85 5.08 11.63 5.28
CA MET A 85 5.70 12.29 4.15
C MET A 85 5.63 13.80 4.42
N LYS A 86 6.82 14.38 4.68
CA LYS A 86 7.17 15.80 4.84
C LYS A 86 7.26 16.37 6.28
N ILE A 87 8.41 16.17 6.94
CA ILE A 87 8.97 17.14 7.93
C ILE A 87 10.18 17.86 7.29
N GLU A 88 10.09 18.29 6.02
CA GLU A 88 11.14 19.11 5.40
C GLU A 88 10.61 20.37 4.67
N GLU A 89 9.36 20.77 4.88
CA GLU A 89 8.82 22.07 4.40
C GLU A 89 8.28 22.94 5.55
N ILE A 90 8.88 22.85 6.75
CA ILE A 90 8.71 23.83 7.83
C ILE A 90 10.10 24.19 8.38
N ALA A 91 10.92 24.78 7.54
CA ALA A 91 12.08 25.58 7.94
C ALA A 91 12.30 26.63 6.86
N ALA A 92 11.42 27.63 6.86
CA ALA A 92 11.73 28.97 6.38
C ALA A 92 12.44 29.73 7.52
#